data_AF-A0A3Q7G9T7-F1
#
_entry.id   AF-A0A3Q7G9T7-F1
#
_cell.length_a   1.000
_cell.length_b   1.000
_cell.length_c   1.000
_cell.angle_alpha   90.00
_cell.angle_beta   90.00
_cell.angle_gamma   90.00
#
_symmetry.space_group_name_H-M   'P 1'
#
loop_
_entity.id
_entity.type
_entity.pdbx_description
1 polymer ?
#
loop_
_entity_poly.entity_id
_entity_poly.type
_entity_poly.pdbx_seq_one_letter_code
_entity_poly.pdbx_strand_id
1 'polypeptide(L)' 'MSVAETGDRLTAATKVLEQLSGQSPVFSKARYTLRSFRTRRNEKIACYVIVRRKKAMQLLLK' A
#
# COMPACT_ATOMS: atom_id res chain seq x y z
N MET A 1 1.27 1.51 -3.34
CA MET A 1 1.09 0.37 -4.25
C MET A 1 -0.34 -0.12 -4.16
N SER A 2 -1.01 -0.27 -5.30
CA SER A 2 -2.34 -0.90 -5.40
C SER A 2 -2.17 -2.34 -5.88
N VAL A 3 -2.39 -3.31 -4.99
CA VAL A 3 -2.21 -4.74 -5.31
C VAL A 3 -3.51 -5.34 -5.85
N ALA A 4 -4.65 -4.67 -5.69
CA ALA A 4 -5.97 -5.09 -6.17
C ALA A 4 -6.46 -6.46 -5.63
N GLU A 5 -5.69 -7.07 -4.72
CA GLU A 5 -5.94 -8.37 -4.12
C GLU A 5 -5.73 -8.30 -2.61
N THR A 6 -6.61 -8.97 -1.87
CA THR A 6 -6.51 -9.16 -0.42
C THR A 6 -5.69 -10.43 -0.16
N GLY A 7 -4.57 -10.34 0.59
CA GLY A 7 -3.78 -11.52 0.96
C GLY A 7 -2.28 -11.26 1.13
N ASP A 8 -1.47 -12.32 1.03
CA ASP A 8 -0.02 -12.32 1.33
C ASP A 8 0.79 -11.32 0.50
N ARG A 9 0.36 -11.06 -0.74
CA ARG A 9 0.98 -10.05 -1.61
C ARG A 9 0.87 -8.65 -1.02
N LEU A 10 -0.25 -8.33 -0.37
CA LEU A 10 -0.44 -7.05 0.32
C LEU A 10 0.48 -6.96 1.54
N THR A 11 0.62 -8.04 2.30
CA THR A 11 1.49 -8.12 3.47
C THR A 11 2.97 -8.01 3.10
N ALA A 12 3.38 -8.62 1.98
CA ALA A 12 4.73 -8.50 1.43
C ALA A 12 5.01 -7.07 0.96
N ALA A 13 4.09 -6.46 0.19
CA ALA A 13 4.22 -5.08 -0.25
C ALA A 13 4.29 -4.10 0.93
N THR A 14 3.56 -4.38 2.01
CA THR A 14 3.61 -3.61 3.27
C THR A 14 5.01 -3.63 3.86
N LYS A 15 5.64 -4.80 3.98
CA LYS A 15 7.01 -4.94 4.51
C LYS A 15 8.04 -4.24 3.64
N VAL A 16 7.90 -4.30 2.31
CA VAL A 16 8.78 -3.58 1.38
C VAL A 16 8.66 -2.07 1.57
N LEU A 17 7.45 -1.55 1.72
CA LEU A 17 7.22 -0.12 1.97
C LEU A 17 7.80 0.32 3.32
N GLU A 18 7.72 -0.50 4.36
CA GLU A 18 8.36 -0.24 5.65
C GLU A 18 9.88 -0.15 5.53
N GLN A 19 10.50 -1.09 4.80
CA GLN A 19 11.96 -1.09 4.60
C GLN A 19 12.44 0.12 3.80
N LEU A 20 11.68 0.55 2.79
CA LEU A 20 12.04 1.70 1.97
C LEU A 20 11.87 3.05 2.69
N SER A 21 10.84 3.18 3.52
CA SER A 21 10.45 4.48 4.11
C SER A 21 10.76 4.63 5.60
N GLY A 22 11.00 3.51 6.30
CA GLY A 22 11.19 3.46 7.76
C GLY A 22 9.96 3.95 8.54
N GLN A 23 8.77 3.85 7.96
CA GLN A 23 7.51 4.32 8.52
C GLN A 23 6.45 3.24 8.41
N SER A 24 5.50 3.21 9.36
CA SER A 24 4.35 2.30 9.29
C SER A 24 3.39 2.72 8.17
N PRO A 25 3.14 1.87 7.17
CA PRO A 25 2.25 2.17 6.05
C PRO A 25 0.78 2.13 6.46
N VAL A 26 -0.03 2.91 5.75
CA VAL A 26 -1.48 3.00 5.96
C VAL A 26 -2.20 2.15 4.91
N PHE A 27 -3.19 1.37 5.37
CA PHE A 27 -4.02 0.53 4.51
C PHE A 27 -5.25 1.28 4.03
N SER A 28 -5.52 1.21 2.72
CA SER A 28 -6.75 1.70 2.11
C SER A 28 -7.78 0.58 1.94
N LYS A 29 -9.05 0.93 2.19
CA LYS A 29 -10.20 0.03 2.12
C LYS A 29 -10.97 0.19 0.80
N ALA A 30 -11.53 -0.91 0.32
CA ALA A 30 -12.44 -0.94 -0.81
C ALA A 30 -13.72 -0.13 -0.54
N ARG A 31 -14.07 0.82 -1.40
CA ARG A 31 -15.35 1.53 -1.31
C ARG A 31 -16.54 0.73 -1.83
N TYR A 32 -16.32 -0.08 -2.87
CA TYR A 32 -17.34 -0.88 -3.54
C TYR A 32 -16.88 -2.32 -3.71
N THR A 33 -17.83 -3.24 -3.81
CA THR A 33 -17.60 -4.63 -4.23
C THR A 33 -17.47 -4.65 -5.76
N LEU A 34 -16.34 -5.10 -6.30
CA LEU A 34 -16.12 -5.18 -7.75
C LEU A 34 -15.72 -6.60 -8.14
N ARG A 35 -16.63 -7.31 -8.83
CA ARG A 35 -16.49 -8.75 -9.13
C ARG A 35 -15.32 -9.04 -10.06
N SER A 36 -15.05 -8.15 -11.02
CA SER A 36 -13.91 -8.27 -11.95
C SER A 36 -12.56 -8.25 -11.24
N PHE A 37 -12.43 -7.48 -10.15
CA PHE A 37 -11.22 -7.41 -9.33
C PHE A 37 -11.27 -8.33 -8.10
N ARG A 38 -12.33 -9.15 -7.96
CA ARG A 38 -12.54 -10.04 -6.81
C ARG A 38 -12.39 -9.35 -5.43
N THR A 39 -12.70 -8.06 -5.34
CA THR A 39 -12.59 -7.29 -4.09
C THR A 39 -13.96 -7.04 -3.46
N ARG A 40 -14.05 -7.20 -2.14
CA ARG A 40 -15.28 -6.90 -1.39
C ARG A 40 -15.20 -5.55 -0.68
N ARG A 41 -16.35 -4.93 -0.43
CA ARG A 41 -16.44 -3.64 0.28
C ARG A 41 -15.78 -3.77 1.66
N ASN A 42 -15.03 -2.75 2.05
CA ASN A 42 -14.23 -2.66 3.27
C ASN A 42 -13.01 -3.59 3.38
N GLU A 43 -12.70 -4.41 2.37
CA GLU A 43 -11.44 -5.15 2.32
C GLU A 43 -10.24 -4.22 2.13
N LYS A 44 -9.09 -4.61 2.67
CA LYS A 44 -7.83 -3.88 2.49
C LYS A 44 -7.25 -4.23 1.11
N ILE A 45 -7.16 -3.25 0.20
CA ILE A 45 -6.74 -3.46 -1.20
C ILE A 45 -5.36 -2.86 -1.49
N ALA A 46 -4.99 -1.80 -0.79
CA ALA A 46 -3.79 -1.03 -1.11
C ALA A 46 -3.09 -0.54 0.15
N CYS A 47 -1.78 -0.35 0.03
CA CYS A 47 -0.95 0.27 1.05
C CYS A 47 -0.28 1.51 0.45
N TYR A 48 -0.28 2.59 1.23
CA TYR A 48 0.41 3.82 0.86
C TYR A 48 1.18 4.38 2.06
N VAL A 49 2.25 5.10 1.73
CA VAL A 49 3.06 5.85 2.69
C VAL A 49 3.14 7.28 2.21
N ILE A 50 3.00 8.23 3.12
CA ILE A 50 3.23 9.65 2.84
C ILE A 50 4.63 9.98 3.34
N VAL A 51 5.56 10.17 2.41
CA VAL A 51 6.93 10.57 2.74
C VAL A 51 7.07 12.07 2.54
N ARG A 52 7.71 12.77 3.48
CA ARG A 52 7.90 14.22 3.44
C ARG A 52 9.38 14.60 3.54
N ARG A 53 9.70 15.80 3.05
CA ARG A 53 11.00 16.49 3.22
C ARG A 53 12.18 15.63 2.72
N LYS A 54 13.28 15.60 3.48
CA LYS A 54 14.55 14.97 3.14
C LYS A 54 14.40 13.48 2.78
N LYS A 55 13.50 12.74 3.45
CA LYS A 55 13.23 11.32 3.15
C LYS A 55 12.63 11.11 1.75
N ALA A 56 11.82 12.06 1.27
CA ALA A 56 11.23 11.97 -0.08
C ALA A 56 12.27 12.28 -1.15
N MET A 57 13.14 13.26 -0.89
CA MET A 57 14.22 13.61 -1.82
C MET A 57 15.23 12.47 -1.96
N GLN A 58 15.54 11.77 -0.87
CA GLN A 58 16.40 10.59 -0.88
C GLN A 58 15.79 9.40 -1.64
N LEU A 59 14.46 9.26 -1.66
CA LEU A 59 13.76 8.24 -2.46
C LEU A 59 13.66 8.58 -3.94
N LEU A 60 13.64 9.87 -4.31
CA LEU A 60 13.61 10.33 -5.70
C LEU A 60 14.97 10.25 -6.39
N LEU A 61 16.04 10.45 -5.63
CA LEU A 61 17.41 10.44 -6.13
C LEU A 61 18.05 9.03 -6.15
N LYS A 62 17.33 8.04 -5.64
CA LYS A 62 17.77 6.65 -5.51
C LYS A 62 17.05 5.79 -6.54
#